data_AF-A0A366DRM9-F1
#
_entry.id   AF-A0A366DRM9-F1
#
_cell.length_a   1.000
_cell.length_b   1.000
_cell.length_c   1.000
_cell.angle_alpha   90.00
_cell.angle_beta   90.00
_cell.angle_gamma   90.00
#
_symmetry.space_group_name_H-M   'P 1'
#
loop_
_entity.id
_entity.type
_entity.pdbx_description
1 polymer ?
#
loop_
_entity_poly.entity_id
_entity_poly.type
_entity_poly.pdbx_seq_one_letter_code
_entity_poly.pdbx_strand_id
1 'polypeptide(L)'
;MERAAAPRPGVQAVDFKGRTHRTVLERMGIWDEVHRQRTGTTDFVFVDEKDRRRATLPGEFTGGDVEIQRGDLAEILYRHTADTCTYVFGDTIADLSEASDGVRVTFEHGAPQTFDLVIGADGIHSRVRHLAFGPEREHVKHLGYYNCVAAASPWGDEQNRDRLTAYGFNAPGRLAMSGGPKAQQFYLFASDEFAYARRCGRAATYRPGRLRGTGLGDPPHADAATPSSAGRRIPGGSWPRGPRRASGCATGS
;
A
#
# COMPACT_ATOMS: atom_id res chain seq x y z
N MET A 1 -0.23 16.02 6.42
CA MET A 1 -1.47 15.96 5.62
C MET A 1 -1.60 14.59 4.97
N GLU A 2 -2.81 14.05 4.84
CA GLU A 2 -3.10 12.77 4.18
C GLU A 2 -4.47 12.86 3.49
N ARG A 3 -4.54 12.40 2.24
CA ARG A 3 -5.77 12.39 1.43
C ARG A 3 -6.80 11.39 1.94
N ALA A 4 -6.34 10.26 2.48
CA ALA A 4 -7.23 9.29 3.11
C ALA A 4 -7.88 9.90 4.36
N ALA A 5 -9.14 9.54 4.62
CA ALA A 5 -9.88 10.03 5.78
C ALA A 5 -9.33 9.54 7.14
N ALA A 6 -8.47 8.53 7.14
CA ALA A 6 -7.84 7.94 8.31
C ALA A 6 -6.56 7.17 7.91
N PRO A 7 -5.69 6.80 8.87
CA PRO A 7 -4.61 5.86 8.63
C PRO A 7 -5.12 4.59 7.94
N ARG A 8 -4.43 4.16 6.88
CA ARG A 8 -4.88 3.05 6.04
C ARG A 8 -4.40 1.72 6.63
N PRO A 9 -5.29 0.73 6.83
CA PRO A 9 -4.85 -0.64 7.10
C PRO A 9 -4.13 -1.13 5.84
N GLY A 10 -2.81 -1.26 5.91
CA GLY A 10 -2.00 -1.70 4.78
C GLY A 10 -2.32 -3.15 4.41
N VAL A 11 -2.18 -3.48 3.12
CA VAL A 11 -2.31 -4.86 2.60
C VAL A 11 -0.95 -5.47 2.20
N GLN A 12 0.12 -4.72 2.45
CA GLN A 12 1.47 -5.08 2.04
C GLN A 12 2.42 -4.91 3.23
N ALA A 13 3.36 -5.83 3.40
CA ALA A 13 4.45 -5.70 4.36
C ALA A 13 5.65 -4.92 3.78
N VAL A 14 6.45 -4.35 4.67
CA VAL A 14 7.69 -3.64 4.37
C VAL A 14 8.86 -4.28 5.11
N ASP A 15 10.02 -4.30 4.46
CA ASP A 15 11.23 -4.93 4.97
C ASP A 15 12.28 -3.90 5.38
N PHE A 16 12.95 -4.16 6.50
CA PHE A 16 14.15 -3.45 6.92
C PHE A 16 15.37 -4.37 6.81
N LYS A 17 16.45 -3.88 6.19
CA LYS A 17 17.62 -4.68 5.82
C LYS A 17 18.90 -4.03 6.29
N GLY A 18 19.73 -4.80 6.99
CA GLY A 18 21.07 -4.43 7.39
C GLY A 18 21.15 -3.35 8.46
N ARG A 19 22.40 -3.03 8.81
CA ARG A 19 22.76 -2.13 9.91
C ARG A 19 22.15 -0.73 9.78
N THR A 20 22.08 -0.18 8.56
CA THR A 20 21.56 1.18 8.34
C THR A 20 20.10 1.29 8.75
N HIS A 21 19.25 0.39 8.27
CA HIS A 21 17.82 0.42 8.59
C HIS A 21 17.61 0.19 10.09
N ARG A 22 18.32 -0.78 10.67
CA ARG A 22 18.28 -1.03 12.12
C ARG A 22 18.65 0.22 12.93
N THR A 23 19.76 0.88 12.58
CA THR A 23 20.23 2.08 13.29
C THR A 23 19.19 3.20 13.25
N VAL A 24 18.50 3.39 12.11
CA VAL A 24 17.42 4.39 12.00
C VAL A 24 16.25 4.04 12.93
N LEU A 25 15.80 2.78 12.93
CA LEU A 25 14.70 2.33 13.79
C LEU A 25 15.05 2.45 15.29
N GLU A 26 16.29 2.15 15.67
CA GLU A 26 16.81 2.32 17.04
C GLU A 26 16.85 3.79 17.44
N ARG A 27 17.36 4.69 16.57
CA ARG A 27 17.40 6.13 16.82
C ARG A 27 16.02 6.76 16.90
N MET A 28 15.06 6.23 16.15
CA MET A 28 13.65 6.61 16.24
C MET A 28 12.96 6.06 17.49
N GLY A 29 13.59 5.14 18.24
CA GLY A 29 13.00 4.52 19.42
C GLY A 29 11.88 3.51 19.13
N ILE A 30 11.73 3.07 17.87
CA ILE A 30 10.63 2.20 17.44
C ILE A 30 11.08 0.76 17.16
N TRP A 31 12.38 0.47 17.26
CA TRP A 31 12.93 -0.87 16.96
C TRP A 31 12.20 -1.99 17.68
N ASP A 32 12.05 -1.91 19.01
CA ASP A 32 11.44 -2.99 19.79
C ASP A 32 9.97 -3.20 19.44
N GLU A 33 9.25 -2.13 19.12
CA GLU A 33 7.84 -2.20 18.73
C GLU A 33 7.67 -2.81 17.33
N VAL A 34 8.51 -2.39 16.38
CA VAL A 34 8.57 -2.99 15.04
C VAL A 34 8.92 -4.48 15.14
N HIS A 35 9.89 -4.82 15.99
CA HIS A 35 10.33 -6.20 16.17
C HIS A 35 9.27 -7.09 16.81
N ARG A 36 8.48 -6.56 17.76
CA ARG A 36 7.33 -7.29 18.34
C ARG A 36 6.20 -7.52 17.35
N GLN A 37 5.98 -6.59 16.42
CA GLN A 37 4.93 -6.67 15.40
C GLN A 37 5.42 -7.29 14.08
N ARG A 38 6.62 -7.89 14.10
CA ARG A 38 7.21 -8.45 12.89
C ARG A 38 6.31 -9.53 12.28
N THR A 39 6.30 -9.57 10.96
CA THR A 39 5.80 -10.71 10.22
C THR A 39 6.81 -11.86 10.33
N GLY A 40 6.31 -13.09 10.30
CA GLY A 40 7.15 -14.28 10.31
C GLY A 40 7.95 -14.45 9.03
N THR A 41 8.87 -15.41 9.05
CA THR A 41 9.64 -15.80 7.86
C THR A 41 8.73 -16.49 6.85
N THR A 42 8.90 -16.26 5.55
CA THR A 42 8.05 -16.87 4.52
C THR A 42 8.85 -17.50 3.40
N ASP A 43 8.76 -18.83 3.29
CA ASP A 43 9.33 -19.57 2.17
C ASP A 43 8.48 -19.40 0.92
N PHE A 44 9.13 -19.15 -0.22
CA PHE A 44 8.45 -19.10 -1.52
C PHE A 44 8.67 -20.40 -2.28
N VAL A 45 7.61 -21.18 -2.43
CA VAL A 45 7.62 -22.45 -3.17
C VAL A 45 7.07 -22.20 -4.57
N PHE A 46 7.93 -22.33 -5.58
CA PHE A 46 7.53 -22.23 -6.98
C PHE A 46 6.98 -23.58 -7.45
N VAL A 47 5.80 -23.56 -8.05
CA VAL A 47 5.12 -24.74 -8.61
C VAL A 47 4.95 -24.62 -10.12
N ASP A 48 4.86 -25.76 -10.80
CA ASP A 48 4.45 -25.81 -12.21
C ASP A 48 2.93 -25.89 -12.37
N GLU A 49 2.47 -26.00 -13.62
CA GLU A 49 1.06 -26.09 -14.01
C GLU A 49 0.33 -27.36 -13.52
N LYS A 50 1.04 -28.26 -12.82
CA LYS A 50 0.51 -29.49 -12.21
C LYS A 50 0.73 -29.50 -10.70
N ASP A 51 0.96 -28.32 -10.11
CA ASP A 51 1.27 -28.09 -8.69
C ASP A 51 2.54 -28.81 -8.20
N ARG A 52 3.42 -29.23 -9.10
CA ARG A 52 4.67 -29.88 -8.71
C ARG A 52 5.69 -28.82 -8.34
N ARG A 53 6.29 -28.97 -7.17
CA ARG A 53 7.37 -28.08 -6.68
C ARG A 53 8.55 -28.11 -7.65
N ARG A 54 8.95 -26.93 -8.12
CA ARG A 54 10.09 -26.70 -9.02
C ARG A 54 11.28 -26.10 -8.31
N ALA A 55 11.02 -25.20 -7.36
CA ALA A 55 12.05 -24.55 -6.56
C ALA A 55 11.47 -24.09 -5.22
N THR A 56 12.35 -23.89 -4.24
CA THR A 56 12.01 -23.23 -2.98
C THR A 56 13.05 -22.16 -2.74
N LEU A 57 12.58 -20.93 -2.54
CA LEU A 57 13.38 -19.82 -2.10
C LEU A 57 13.10 -19.63 -0.60
N PRO A 58 14.05 -19.98 0.28
CA PRO A 58 13.84 -19.87 1.72
C PRO A 58 13.57 -18.43 2.15
N GLY A 59 12.75 -18.22 3.17
CA GLY A 59 12.34 -16.88 3.60
C GLY A 59 13.50 -16.00 4.08
N GLU A 60 14.61 -16.62 4.47
CA GLU A 60 15.86 -15.96 4.80
C GLU A 60 16.46 -15.19 3.59
N PHE A 61 16.10 -15.58 2.37
CA PHE A 61 16.51 -14.89 1.13
C PHE A 61 15.47 -13.87 0.64
N THR A 62 14.22 -13.93 1.12
CA THR A 62 13.11 -13.10 0.62
C THR A 62 12.80 -11.92 1.55
N GLY A 63 13.06 -12.08 2.84
CA GLY A 63 12.82 -11.08 3.89
C GLY A 63 14.02 -10.17 4.16
N GLY A 64 13.77 -9.07 4.86
CA GLY A 64 14.82 -8.35 5.58
C GLY A 64 15.10 -8.93 6.96
N ASP A 65 15.95 -8.24 7.75
CA ASP A 65 16.21 -8.59 9.16
C ASP A 65 14.92 -8.51 9.99
N VAL A 66 14.01 -7.63 9.60
CA VAL A 66 12.65 -7.53 10.13
C VAL A 66 11.69 -7.11 9.03
N GLU A 67 10.56 -7.78 8.92
CA GLU A 67 9.44 -7.41 8.06
C GLU A 67 8.23 -7.08 8.95
N ILE A 68 7.41 -6.09 8.57
CA ILE A 68 6.22 -5.65 9.33
C ILE A 68 5.12 -5.21 8.36
N GLN A 69 3.85 -5.37 8.72
CA GLN A 69 2.75 -4.83 7.92
C GLN A 69 2.87 -3.31 7.81
N ARG A 70 2.65 -2.77 6.59
CA ARG A 70 2.75 -1.32 6.37
C ARG A 70 1.74 -0.53 7.20
N GLY A 71 0.55 -1.10 7.45
CA GLY A 71 -0.47 -0.51 8.31
C GLY A 71 0.04 -0.36 9.75
N ASP A 72 0.57 -1.45 10.31
CA ASP A 72 1.13 -1.50 11.66
C ASP A 72 2.29 -0.52 11.83
N LEU A 73 3.21 -0.45 10.86
CA LEU A 73 4.29 0.54 10.87
C LEU A 73 3.73 1.97 10.85
N ALA A 74 2.74 2.26 10.02
CA ALA A 74 2.13 3.60 9.95
C ALA A 74 1.44 3.96 11.27
N GLU A 75 0.80 3.00 11.94
CA GLU A 75 0.18 3.20 13.25
C GLU A 75 1.21 3.46 14.35
N ILE A 76 2.32 2.71 14.37
CA ILE A 76 3.45 2.98 15.28
C ILE A 76 3.94 4.41 15.08
N LEU A 77 4.26 4.79 13.85
CA LEU A 77 4.75 6.14 13.54
C LEU A 77 3.75 7.21 13.95
N TYR A 78 2.47 7.02 13.63
CA TYR A 78 1.41 7.95 14.01
C TYR A 78 1.30 8.13 15.53
N ARG A 79 1.33 7.05 16.32
CA ARG A 79 1.26 7.13 17.78
C ARG A 79 2.44 7.88 18.40
N HIS A 80 3.64 7.71 17.86
CA HIS A 80 4.84 8.39 18.37
C HIS A 80 4.86 9.90 18.09
N THR A 81 4.06 10.37 17.14
CA THR A 81 4.07 11.77 16.69
C THR A 81 2.73 12.48 16.85
N ALA A 82 1.65 11.78 17.23
CA ALA A 82 0.30 12.36 17.34
C ALA A 82 0.23 13.56 18.29
N ASP A 83 1.02 13.56 19.37
CA ASP A 83 1.03 14.63 20.37
C ASP A 83 1.90 15.82 19.97
N THR A 84 2.77 15.67 18.96
CA THR A 84 3.76 16.69 18.55
C THR A 84 3.60 17.15 17.10
N CYS A 85 2.71 16.51 16.34
CA CYS A 85 2.48 16.80 14.93
C CYS A 85 0.99 16.94 14.64
N THR A 86 0.63 18.00 13.92
CA THR A 86 -0.75 18.21 13.47
C THR A 86 -1.05 17.34 12.24
N TYR A 87 -1.99 16.42 12.38
CA TYR A 87 -2.49 15.59 11.28
C TYR A 87 -3.79 16.13 10.70
N VAL A 88 -3.77 16.41 9.40
CA VAL A 88 -4.97 16.73 8.61
C VAL A 88 -5.24 15.56 7.67
N PHE A 89 -6.36 14.86 7.89
CA PHE A 89 -6.82 13.73 7.08
C PHE A 89 -7.98 14.14 6.17
N GLY A 90 -8.17 13.39 5.09
CA GLY A 90 -9.29 13.59 4.16
C GLY A 90 -9.13 14.80 3.25
N ASP A 91 -7.92 15.34 3.10
CA ASP A 91 -7.66 16.53 2.30
C ASP A 91 -6.33 16.36 1.53
N THR A 92 -6.15 17.10 0.44
CA THR A 92 -4.93 17.09 -0.36
C THR A 92 -4.60 18.49 -0.84
N ILE A 93 -3.31 18.77 -1.01
CA ILE A 93 -2.82 20.02 -1.60
C ILE A 93 -3.45 20.18 -2.98
N ALA A 94 -3.95 21.36 -3.31
CA ALA A 94 -4.48 21.72 -4.62
C ALA A 94 -3.40 22.42 -5.47
N ASP A 95 -2.65 23.34 -4.90
CA ASP A 95 -1.63 24.14 -5.59
C ASP A 95 -0.45 24.51 -4.68
N LEU A 96 0.71 24.79 -5.28
CA LEU A 96 1.93 25.24 -4.61
C LEU A 96 2.50 26.45 -5.36
N SER A 97 2.75 27.54 -4.64
CA SER A 97 3.43 28.73 -5.18
C SER A 97 4.50 29.22 -4.22
N GLU A 98 5.71 29.41 -4.72
CA GLU A 98 6.78 30.05 -3.97
C GLU A 98 6.54 31.55 -3.88
N ALA A 99 6.75 32.11 -2.70
CA ALA A 99 6.65 33.52 -2.37
C ALA A 99 7.89 33.95 -1.57
N SER A 100 8.08 35.26 -1.40
CA SER A 100 9.22 35.80 -0.67
C SER A 100 9.26 35.42 0.82
N ASP A 101 8.12 35.04 1.38
CA ASP A 101 7.90 34.69 2.79
C ASP A 101 7.66 33.18 3.01
N GLY A 102 7.84 32.35 1.99
CA GLY A 102 7.69 30.90 2.08
C GLY A 102 6.95 30.30 0.89
N VAL A 103 6.32 29.15 1.10
CA VAL A 103 5.50 28.45 0.11
C VAL A 103 4.04 28.60 0.47
N ARG A 104 3.27 29.27 -0.41
CA ARG A 104 1.82 29.33 -0.29
C ARG A 104 1.21 28.06 -0.86
N VAL A 105 0.46 27.38 -0.01
CA VAL A 105 -0.19 26.09 -0.28
C VAL A 105 -1.70 26.31 -0.26
N THR A 106 -2.39 25.85 -1.29
CA THR A 106 -3.85 25.72 -1.27
C THR A 106 -4.24 24.26 -1.13
N PHE A 107 -5.46 24.00 -0.65
CA PHE A 107 -5.97 22.65 -0.42
C PHE A 107 -7.30 22.45 -1.12
N GLU A 108 -7.70 21.20 -1.35
CA GLU A 108 -8.99 20.89 -1.98
C GLU A 108 -10.18 21.24 -1.06
N HIS A 109 -9.99 21.16 0.27
CA HIS A 109 -11.03 21.45 1.24
C HIS A 109 -10.63 22.48 2.30
N GLY A 110 -9.37 22.49 2.73
CA GLY A 110 -8.84 23.43 3.72
C GLY A 110 -8.60 24.85 3.21
N ALA A 111 -8.50 25.80 4.13
CA ALA A 111 -8.11 27.17 3.83
C ALA A 111 -6.62 27.26 3.44
N PRO A 112 -6.22 28.15 2.51
CA PRO A 112 -4.82 28.33 2.14
C PRO A 112 -3.92 28.68 3.33
N GLN A 113 -2.68 28.18 3.31
CA GLN A 113 -1.67 28.41 4.36
C GLN A 113 -0.30 28.67 3.74
N THR A 114 0.57 29.36 4.48
CA THR A 114 1.98 29.58 4.11
C THR A 114 2.87 28.76 5.03
N PHE A 115 3.86 28.07 4.46
CA PHE A 115 4.85 27.28 5.20
C PHE A 115 6.25 27.66 4.77
N ASP A 116 7.24 27.55 5.66
CA ASP A 116 8.64 27.77 5.29
C ASP A 116 9.14 26.72 4.28
N LEU A 117 8.69 25.46 4.43
CA LEU A 117 9.07 24.33 3.60
C LEU A 117 7.90 23.37 3.36
N VAL A 118 7.90 22.75 2.17
CA VAL A 118 6.95 21.69 1.80
C VAL A 118 7.74 20.43 1.40
N ILE A 119 7.43 19.30 2.05
CA ILE A 119 8.09 18.02 1.79
C ILE A 119 7.08 17.04 1.19
N GLY A 120 7.37 16.54 -0.02
CA GLY A 120 6.54 15.54 -0.70
C GLY A 120 6.84 14.11 -0.23
N ALA A 121 5.95 13.54 0.58
CA ALA A 121 6.02 12.14 1.05
C ALA A 121 4.80 11.31 0.58
N ASP A 122 4.22 11.65 -0.57
CA ASP A 122 2.95 11.17 -1.12
C ASP A 122 3.09 10.06 -2.18
N GLY A 123 4.26 9.41 -2.22
CA GLY A 123 4.50 8.16 -2.95
C GLY A 123 4.84 8.32 -4.43
N ILE A 124 4.85 7.19 -5.16
CA ILE A 124 5.31 7.14 -6.56
C ILE A 124 4.50 8.03 -7.50
N HIS A 125 3.21 8.27 -7.22
CA HIS A 125 2.32 9.15 -8.00
C HIS A 125 2.13 10.52 -7.33
N SER A 126 3.21 11.03 -6.74
CA SER A 126 3.27 12.26 -5.96
C SER A 126 2.58 13.43 -6.66
N ARG A 127 1.64 14.04 -5.95
CA ARG A 127 1.02 15.31 -6.33
C ARG A 127 1.95 16.48 -6.06
N VAL A 128 2.72 16.45 -4.98
CA VAL A 128 3.73 17.50 -4.69
C VAL A 128 4.74 17.58 -5.83
N ARG A 129 5.27 16.44 -6.28
CA ARG A 129 6.19 16.41 -7.43
C ARG A 129 5.53 16.97 -8.69
N HIS A 130 4.26 16.63 -8.91
CA HIS A 130 3.54 17.13 -10.07
C HIS A 130 3.41 18.66 -10.09
N LEU A 131 3.05 19.25 -8.95
CA LEU A 131 2.87 20.69 -8.80
C LEU A 131 4.20 21.45 -8.87
N ALA A 132 5.25 20.91 -8.26
CA ALA A 132 6.55 21.58 -8.20
C ALA A 132 7.40 21.40 -9.47
N PHE A 133 7.32 20.25 -10.14
CA PHE A 133 8.26 19.88 -11.22
C PHE A 133 7.59 19.47 -12.53
N GLY A 134 6.26 19.60 -12.65
CA GLY A 134 5.54 19.30 -13.88
C GLY A 134 5.07 17.85 -14.01
N PRO A 135 4.81 17.35 -15.23
CA PRO A 135 4.08 16.09 -15.42
C PRO A 135 4.88 14.85 -14.99
N GLU A 136 4.19 13.86 -14.41
CA GLU A 136 4.80 12.63 -13.85
C GLU A 136 5.71 11.89 -14.84
N ARG A 137 5.34 11.89 -16.13
CA ARG A 137 6.09 11.20 -17.21
C ARG A 137 7.52 11.68 -17.41
N GLU A 138 7.87 12.86 -16.91
CA GLU A 138 9.23 13.40 -16.98
C GLU A 138 10.13 12.86 -15.85
N HIS A 139 9.52 12.27 -14.81
CA HIS A 139 10.20 11.86 -13.58
C HIS A 139 10.03 10.38 -13.24
N VAL A 140 9.05 9.71 -13.85
CA VAL A 140 8.73 8.30 -13.60
C VAL A 140 8.76 7.54 -14.91
N LYS A 141 9.53 6.44 -14.95
CA LYS A 141 9.62 5.55 -16.11
C LYS A 141 8.88 4.24 -15.81
N HIS A 142 7.99 3.86 -16.71
CA HIS A 142 7.37 2.54 -16.68
C HIS A 142 8.41 1.44 -16.96
N LEU A 143 8.44 0.40 -16.14
CA LEU A 143 9.41 -0.70 -16.24
C LEU A 143 8.92 -1.90 -17.06
N GLY A 144 7.75 -1.79 -17.70
CA GLY A 144 7.15 -2.88 -18.49
C GLY A 144 6.29 -3.85 -17.68
N TYR A 145 6.00 -3.54 -16.41
CA TYR A 145 5.24 -4.42 -15.52
C TYR A 145 4.26 -3.65 -14.65
N TYR A 146 3.13 -4.30 -14.36
CA TYR A 146 2.19 -3.89 -13.33
C TYR A 146 2.15 -4.93 -12.22
N ASN A 147 1.98 -4.45 -10.98
CA ASN A 147 1.72 -5.30 -9.84
C ASN A 147 0.30 -5.07 -9.28
N CYS A 148 -0.24 -6.11 -8.64
CA CYS A 148 -1.51 -6.05 -7.94
C CYS A 148 -1.38 -6.83 -6.64
N VAL A 149 -1.84 -6.22 -5.55
CA VAL A 149 -1.89 -6.84 -4.22
C VAL A 149 -3.33 -6.89 -3.75
N ALA A 150 -3.76 -8.02 -3.21
CA ALA A 150 -5.07 -8.17 -2.60
C ALA A 150 -4.95 -8.86 -1.24
N ALA A 151 -5.76 -8.38 -0.28
CA ALA A 151 -5.78 -8.87 1.10
C ALA A 151 -6.59 -10.16 1.29
N ALA A 152 -7.42 -10.56 0.33
CA ALA A 152 -8.24 -11.76 0.45
C ALA A 152 -7.40 -13.01 0.17
N SER A 153 -7.10 -13.79 1.21
CA SER A 153 -6.71 -15.20 1.06
C SER A 153 -7.95 -16.08 1.22
N PRO A 154 -8.24 -16.99 0.28
CA PRO A 154 -9.20 -18.07 0.51
C PRO A 154 -8.66 -19.17 1.43
N TRP A 155 -7.40 -19.07 1.88
CA TRP A 155 -6.71 -20.05 2.73
C TRP A 155 -6.60 -19.50 4.14
N GLY A 156 -7.21 -20.21 5.10
CA GLY A 156 -7.51 -19.74 6.45
C GLY A 156 -6.32 -19.35 7.34
N ASP A 157 -6.67 -18.76 8.48
CA ASP A 157 -5.78 -18.13 9.47
C ASP A 157 -4.81 -19.09 10.21
N GLU A 158 -4.84 -20.38 9.88
CA GLU A 158 -4.12 -21.42 10.62
C GLU A 158 -2.78 -21.75 9.96
N GLN A 159 -1.81 -20.85 10.11
CA GLN A 159 -0.41 -21.13 9.77
C GLN A 159 0.48 -20.71 10.94
N ASN A 160 1.54 -21.49 11.18
CA ASN A 160 2.56 -21.16 12.17
C ASN A 160 3.09 -19.74 11.90
N ARG A 161 2.83 -18.81 12.82
CA ARG A 161 3.21 -17.40 12.66
C ARG A 161 4.70 -17.20 12.45
N ASP A 162 5.54 -18.14 12.87
CA ASP A 162 6.99 -18.01 12.80
C ASP A 162 7.55 -18.36 11.41
N ARG A 163 6.94 -19.32 10.70
CA ARG A 163 7.36 -19.73 9.36
C ARG A 163 6.17 -20.10 8.48
N LEU A 164 5.90 -19.26 7.48
CA LEU A 164 4.82 -19.38 6.52
C LEU A 164 5.35 -19.92 5.18
N THR A 165 4.45 -20.42 4.34
CA THR A 165 4.78 -20.83 2.96
C THR A 165 3.86 -20.13 1.98
N ALA A 166 4.45 -19.39 1.05
CA ALA A 166 3.78 -18.84 -0.12
C ALA A 166 4.00 -19.75 -1.33
N TYR A 167 2.97 -19.93 -2.15
CA TYR A 167 3.05 -20.67 -3.40
C TYR A 167 3.07 -19.71 -4.57
N GLY A 168 4.06 -19.85 -5.44
CA GLY A 168 4.26 -19.02 -6.62
C GLY A 168 4.14 -19.83 -7.91
N PHE A 169 3.42 -19.30 -8.89
CA PHE A 169 3.47 -19.77 -10.27
C PHE A 169 4.08 -18.68 -11.15
N ASN A 170 5.16 -19.02 -11.84
CA ASN A 170 5.87 -18.11 -12.74
C ASN A 170 5.85 -18.64 -14.17
N ALA A 171 5.56 -17.75 -15.11
CA ALA A 171 5.70 -17.98 -16.54
C ALA A 171 6.24 -16.70 -17.20
N PRO A 172 6.77 -16.76 -18.43
CA PRO A 172 7.25 -15.56 -19.12
C PRO A 172 6.21 -14.43 -19.10
N GLY A 173 6.61 -13.28 -18.56
CA GLY A 173 5.77 -12.09 -18.43
C GLY A 173 4.67 -12.14 -17.36
N ARG A 174 4.59 -13.17 -16.51
CA ARG A 174 3.58 -13.23 -15.43
C ARG A 174 4.03 -14.01 -14.20
N LEU A 175 3.63 -13.53 -13.03
CA LEU A 175 3.85 -14.17 -11.74
C LEU A 175 2.58 -14.03 -10.91
N ALA A 176 2.15 -15.13 -10.32
CA ALA A 176 1.12 -15.16 -9.29
C ALA A 176 1.72 -15.78 -8.03
N MET A 177 1.50 -15.15 -6.88
CA MET A 177 1.88 -15.66 -5.58
C MET A 177 0.68 -15.62 -4.65
N SER A 178 0.48 -16.71 -3.91
CA SER A 178 -0.60 -16.89 -2.96
C SER A 178 -0.05 -17.37 -1.63
N GLY A 179 -0.52 -16.77 -0.55
CA GLY A 179 -0.03 -17.03 0.79
C GLY A 179 1.21 -16.20 1.10
N GLY A 180 1.42 -15.93 2.38
CA GLY A 180 2.51 -15.11 2.88
C GLY A 180 2.04 -13.73 3.39
N PRO A 181 2.81 -13.13 4.31
CA PRO A 181 2.46 -11.91 5.01
C PRO A 181 2.69 -10.66 4.16
N LYS A 182 3.60 -10.72 3.17
CA LYS A 182 3.94 -9.59 2.32
C LYS A 182 2.78 -9.10 1.46
N ALA A 183 1.97 -10.03 0.98
CA ALA A 183 0.64 -9.82 0.43
C ALA A 183 -0.01 -11.20 0.32
N GLN A 184 -1.26 -11.34 0.74
CA GLN A 184 -1.96 -12.63 0.68
C GLN A 184 -2.12 -13.12 -0.76
N GLN A 185 -2.34 -12.19 -1.69
CA GLN A 185 -2.28 -12.42 -3.13
C GLN A 185 -1.41 -11.34 -3.76
N PHE A 186 -0.42 -11.76 -4.55
CA PHE A 186 0.44 -10.87 -5.31
C PHE A 186 0.49 -11.32 -6.77
N TYR A 187 0.22 -10.40 -7.68
CA TYR A 187 0.31 -10.63 -9.11
C TYR A 187 1.26 -9.61 -9.73
N LEU A 188 2.05 -10.07 -10.68
CA LEU A 188 2.90 -9.24 -11.52
C LEU A 188 2.69 -9.67 -12.97
N PHE A 189 2.48 -8.73 -13.88
CA PHE A 189 2.31 -9.03 -15.29
C PHE A 189 3.00 -7.98 -16.16
N ALA A 190 3.64 -8.46 -17.22
CA ALA A 190 4.25 -7.63 -18.24
C ALA A 190 3.15 -7.02 -19.11
N SER A 191 3.29 -5.73 -19.41
CA SER A 191 2.38 -5.00 -20.27
C SER A 191 3.07 -3.74 -20.76
N ASP A 192 2.67 -3.23 -21.92
CA ASP A 192 2.95 -1.84 -22.25
C ASP A 192 2.17 -0.90 -21.32
N GLU A 193 2.65 0.33 -21.19
CA GLU A 193 1.98 1.34 -20.39
C GLU A 193 0.63 1.72 -21.03
N PHE A 194 -0.44 1.67 -20.25
CA PHE A 194 -1.76 2.12 -20.67
C PHE A 194 -2.34 3.14 -19.70
N ALA A 195 -3.19 4.03 -20.22
CA ALA A 195 -3.88 5.03 -19.44
C ALA A 195 -5.00 4.39 -18.61
N TYR A 196 -5.01 4.62 -17.31
CA TYR A 196 -6.13 4.27 -16.43
C TYR A 196 -6.28 5.29 -15.30
N ALA A 197 -7.51 5.47 -14.82
CA ALA A 197 -7.83 6.44 -13.78
C ALA A 197 -7.33 5.95 -12.41
N ARG A 198 -6.10 6.29 -12.04
CA ARG A 198 -5.51 5.96 -10.72
C ARG A 198 -6.23 6.63 -9.53
N ARG A 199 -6.97 7.71 -9.79
CA ARG A 199 -7.56 8.61 -8.79
C ARG A 199 -9.07 8.43 -8.61
N CYS A 200 -9.72 7.68 -9.49
CA CYS A 200 -11.15 7.38 -9.34
C CYS A 200 -11.25 6.04 -8.64
N GLY A 201 -12.10 5.91 -7.61
CA GLY A 201 -12.30 4.65 -6.86
C GLY A 201 -12.88 3.49 -7.70
N ARG A 202 -12.92 3.59 -9.03
CA ARG A 202 -13.27 2.50 -9.94
C ARG A 202 -12.01 1.70 -10.22
N ALA A 203 -11.99 0.44 -9.79
CA ALA A 203 -10.97 -0.52 -10.14
C ALA A 203 -10.84 -0.61 -11.66
N ALA A 204 -9.60 -0.51 -12.17
CA ALA A 204 -9.33 -0.90 -13.54
C ALA A 204 -9.41 -2.43 -13.62
N THR A 205 -10.37 -2.95 -14.38
CA THR A 205 -10.55 -4.40 -14.53
C THR A 205 -9.52 -4.93 -15.53
N TYR A 206 -8.39 -5.45 -15.03
CA TYR A 206 -7.51 -6.30 -15.84
C TYR A 206 -8.06 -7.73 -15.80
N ARG A 207 -8.44 -8.28 -16.96
CA ARG A 207 -8.79 -9.70 -17.11
C ARG A 207 -7.55 -10.46 -17.55
N PRO A 208 -6.80 -11.11 -16.65
CA PRO A 208 -5.77 -12.05 -17.09
C PRO A 208 -6.43 -13.17 -17.91
N GLY A 209 -5.78 -13.61 -18.98
CA GLY A 209 -6.18 -14.84 -19.68
C GLY A 209 -6.12 -16.03 -18.70
N ARG A 210 -7.08 -16.97 -18.81
CA ARG A 210 -7.23 -18.13 -17.90
C ARG A 210 -5.88 -18.73 -17.50
N LEU A 211 -5.61 -18.78 -16.19
CA LEU A 211 -4.60 -19.66 -15.60
C LEU A 211 -5.20 -21.07 -15.53
N ARG A 212 -5.24 -21.80 -16.66
CA ARG A 212 -5.64 -23.21 -16.64
C ARG A 212 -4.53 -24.05 -15.99
N GLY A 213 -4.90 -24.89 -15.03
CA GLY A 213 -4.05 -25.98 -14.51
C GLY A 213 -3.69 -25.92 -13.02
N THR A 214 -3.87 -24.78 -12.36
CA THR A 214 -3.20 -24.49 -11.08
C THR A 214 -3.94 -24.93 -9.80
N GLY A 215 -5.19 -25.40 -9.86
CA GLY A 215 -6.00 -25.65 -8.65
C GLY A 215 -6.33 -24.38 -7.81
N LEU A 216 -5.51 -23.34 -7.87
CA LEU A 216 -5.86 -21.95 -7.66
C LEU A 216 -6.95 -21.62 -8.68
N GLY A 217 -8.18 -21.46 -8.19
CA GLY A 217 -9.31 -21.01 -8.99
C GLY A 217 -8.97 -19.72 -9.75
N ASP A 218 -9.82 -19.36 -10.70
CA ASP A 218 -9.71 -18.09 -11.41
C ASP A 218 -9.39 -16.98 -10.40
N PRO A 219 -8.39 -16.10 -10.66
CA PRO A 219 -8.18 -14.96 -9.79
C PRO A 219 -9.55 -14.31 -9.62
N PRO A 220 -10.01 -14.07 -8.37
CA PRO A 220 -11.33 -13.51 -8.16
C PRO A 220 -11.43 -12.29 -9.05
N HIS A 221 -12.57 -12.12 -9.73
CA HIS A 221 -12.89 -10.85 -10.36
C HIS A 221 -12.53 -9.78 -9.32
N ALA A 222 -11.51 -8.97 -9.62
CA ALA A 222 -11.11 -7.89 -8.74
C ALA A 222 -12.11 -6.75 -8.90
N ASP A 223 -13.39 -7.04 -8.64
CA ASP A 223 -14.31 -6.07 -8.13
C ASP A 223 -13.88 -5.88 -6.68
N ALA A 224 -13.04 -4.86 -6.46
CA ALA A 224 -12.80 -4.36 -5.12
C ALA A 224 -14.16 -4.03 -4.53
N ALA A 225 -14.64 -4.92 -3.66
CA ALA A 225 -15.91 -4.76 -2.97
C ALA A 225 -15.96 -3.35 -2.39
N THR A 226 -17.06 -2.66 -2.68
CA THR A 226 -17.45 -1.43 -1.97
C THR A 226 -17.28 -1.72 -0.48
N PRO A 227 -16.61 -0.84 0.31
CA PRO A 227 -16.35 -1.14 1.71
C PRO A 227 -17.68 -1.38 2.42
N SER A 228 -17.94 -2.64 2.78
CA SER A 228 -19.10 -2.99 3.60
C SER A 228 -18.88 -2.35 4.98
N SER A 229 -19.89 -1.64 5.46
CA SER A 229 -19.90 -0.88 6.71
C SER A 229 -19.92 -1.75 7.98
N ALA A 230 -19.40 -2.97 7.94
CA ALA A 230 -19.31 -3.85 9.10
C ALA A 230 -18.10 -3.45 9.96
N GLY A 231 -18.31 -2.45 10.81
CA GLY A 231 -17.32 -1.99 11.78
C GLY A 231 -16.94 -3.09 12.78
N ARG A 232 -15.66 -3.44 12.84
CA ARG A 232 -15.07 -4.00 14.07
C ARG A 232 -15.09 -2.90 15.13
N ARG A 233 -15.81 -3.14 16.23
CA ARG A 233 -15.78 -2.25 17.40
C ARG A 233 -14.40 -2.33 18.03
N ILE A 234 -13.69 -1.22 18.04
CA ILE A 234 -12.55 -0.97 18.92
C ILE A 234 -13.14 -0.64 20.31
N PRO A 235 -12.68 -1.24 21.43
CA PRO A 235 -13.17 -0.89 22.75
C PRO A 235 -12.67 0.50 23.15
N GLY A 236 -13.59 1.38 23.56
CA GLY A 236 -13.29 2.56 24.38
C GLY A 236 -12.71 3.77 23.63
N GLY A 237 -13.58 4.71 23.24
CA GLY A 237 -13.19 6.02 22.75
C GLY A 237 -14.34 6.70 22.01
N SER A 238 -15.14 7.49 22.74
CA SER A 238 -16.26 8.26 22.16
C SER A 238 -15.74 9.47 21.38
N TRP A 239 -16.08 9.56 20.09
CA TRP A 239 -15.86 10.75 19.25
C TRP A 239 -17.20 11.31 18.74
N PRO A 240 -17.34 12.65 18.62
CA PRO A 240 -18.60 13.29 18.25
C PRO A 240 -18.90 13.13 16.76
N ARG A 241 -20.18 12.84 16.43
CA ARG A 241 -20.66 12.69 15.05
C ARG A 241 -20.98 14.05 14.43
N GLY A 242 -20.24 14.45 13.40
CA GLY A 242 -20.59 15.55 12.49
C GLY A 242 -21.58 15.11 11.39
N PRO A 243 -22.37 16.03 10.80
CA PRO A 243 -23.54 15.70 10.00
C PRO A 243 -23.19 15.24 8.58
N ARG A 244 -23.92 14.21 8.10
CA ARG A 244 -23.87 13.71 6.73
C ARG A 244 -24.65 14.63 5.79
N ARG A 245 -24.08 14.99 4.65
CA ARG A 245 -24.84 15.32 3.42
C ARG A 245 -24.13 14.77 2.18
N ALA A 246 -24.97 14.33 1.25
CA ALA A 246 -24.63 13.74 -0.04
C ALA A 246 -24.88 14.74 -1.18
N SER A 247 -24.00 14.74 -2.19
CA SER A 247 -24.20 15.24 -3.55
C SER A 247 -22.98 14.77 -4.36
N GLY A 248 -23.07 14.04 -5.48
CA GLY A 248 -23.85 14.31 -6.67
C GLY A 248 -22.94 14.99 -7.69
N CYS A 249 -22.12 14.23 -8.41
CA CYS A 249 -21.19 14.77 -9.42
C CYS A 249 -21.85 14.74 -10.80
N ALA A 250 -22.14 15.90 -11.36
CA ALA A 250 -22.59 16.10 -12.73
C ALA A 250 -21.39 16.28 -13.65
N THR A 251 -21.39 15.60 -14.79
CA THR A 251 -20.45 15.77 -15.90
C THR A 251 -20.80 17.03 -16.70
N GLY A 252 -19.78 17.80 -17.11
CA GLY A 252 -19.95 18.91 -18.04
C GLY A 252 -18.70 19.12 -18.90
N SER A 253 -18.87 18.76 -20.19
CA SER A 253 -18.13 19.13 -21.42
C SER A 253 -16.61 19.14 -21.43
#